data_AF-A0AAV0K9X6-F1
#
_entry.id   AF-A0AAV0K9X6-F1
#
_cell.length_a   1.000
_cell.length_b   1.000
_cell.length_c   1.000
_cell.angle_alpha   90.00
_cell.angle_beta   90.00
_cell.angle_gamma   90.00
#
_symmetry.space_group_name_H-M   'P 1'
#
loop_
_entity.id
_entity.type
_entity.pdbx_description
1 polymer ?
#
loop_
_entity_poly.entity_id
_entity_poly.type
_entity_poly.pdbx_seq_one_letter_code
_entity_poly.pdbx_strand_id
1 'polypeptide(L)'
;MSPERFDPDSYGGNYDGYAADVWSLGLTLLELFMGHFPFLPPGQRPNWSSLMCAICFGDPPPLPEGSSEEFRSFIECCLQKDSSRRWTAAQLLSHPFVLKAVV
;
A
#
# COMPACT_ATOMS: atom_id res chain seq x y z
N MET A 1 7.50 2.12 4.39
CA MET A 1 8.55 2.21 3.35
C MET A 1 8.11 1.35 2.18
N SER A 2 8.31 1.77 0.94
CA SER A 2 7.94 1.00 -0.24
C SER A 2 9.02 -0.05 -0.61
N PRO A 3 8.68 -1.17 -1.27
CA PRO A 3 9.61 -2.25 -1.60
C PRO A 3 10.88 -1.80 -2.34
N GLU A 4 10.74 -0.91 -3.31
CA GLU A 4 11.85 -0.38 -4.13
C GLU A 4 12.86 0.46 -3.35
N ARG A 5 12.55 0.88 -2.12
CA ARG A 5 13.52 1.52 -1.24
C ARG A 5 14.46 0.51 -0.56
N PHE A 6 14.10 -0.77 -0.54
CA PHE A 6 14.94 -1.86 -0.05
C PHE A 6 15.71 -2.53 -1.20
N ASP A 7 15.03 -2.75 -2.33
CA ASP A 7 15.59 -3.38 -3.52
C ASP A 7 15.02 -2.72 -4.78
N PRO A 8 15.65 -1.64 -5.28
CA PRO A 8 15.14 -0.89 -6.42
C PRO A 8 15.14 -1.70 -7.71
N ASP A 9 16.15 -2.56 -7.93
CA ASP A 9 16.29 -3.34 -9.16
C ASP A 9 15.14 -4.34 -9.31
N SER A 10 14.69 -4.95 -8.20
CA SER A 10 13.60 -5.94 -8.21
C SER A 10 12.19 -5.32 -8.26
N TYR A 11 11.99 -4.07 -7.82
CA TYR A 11 10.65 -3.49 -7.58
C TYR A 11 10.36 -2.17 -8.33
N GLY A 12 11.09 -1.90 -9.41
CA GLY A 12 10.81 -0.74 -10.27
C GLY A 12 11.96 -0.30 -11.17
N GLY A 13 13.17 -0.81 -10.94
CA GLY A 13 14.41 -0.41 -11.61
C GLY A 13 14.82 1.01 -11.22
N ASN A 14 14.09 2.01 -11.71
CA ASN A 14 14.29 3.42 -11.38
C ASN A 14 13.34 3.85 -10.25
N TYR A 15 13.90 4.46 -9.22
CA TYR A 15 13.12 5.00 -8.11
C TYR A 15 12.19 6.13 -8.58
N ASP A 16 10.88 5.94 -8.37
CA ASP A 16 9.85 6.95 -8.53
C ASP A 16 9.28 7.35 -7.15
N GLY A 17 9.56 8.60 -6.75
CA GLY A 17 9.08 9.14 -5.48
C GLY A 17 7.56 9.23 -5.39
N TYR A 18 6.87 9.52 -6.51
CA TYR A 18 5.42 9.64 -6.53
C TYR A 18 4.76 8.27 -6.36
N ALA A 19 5.31 7.23 -6.99
CA ALA A 19 4.85 5.86 -6.78
C ALA A 19 5.11 5.37 -5.34
N ALA A 20 6.18 5.83 -4.70
CA ALA A 20 6.45 5.54 -3.29
C ALA A 20 5.46 6.25 -2.34
N ASP A 21 5.03 7.48 -2.67
CA ASP A 21 3.99 8.20 -1.94
C ASP A 21 2.64 7.50 -2.06
N VAL A 22 2.28 6.99 -3.24
CA VAL A 22 1.06 6.19 -3.47
C VAL A 22 1.05 4.92 -2.61
N TRP A 23 2.17 4.21 -2.54
CA TRP A 23 2.29 3.05 -1.65
C TRP A 23 2.04 3.43 -0.19
N SER A 24 2.63 4.56 0.24
CA SER A 24 2.51 5.03 1.62
C SER A 24 1.08 5.43 1.95
N LEU A 25 0.36 6.07 1.01
CA LEU A 25 -1.07 6.35 1.11
C LEU A 25 -1.88 5.07 1.30
N GLY A 26 -1.66 4.04 0.46
CA GLY A 26 -2.35 2.76 0.57
C GLY A 26 -2.18 2.11 1.94
N LEU A 27 -0.95 2.11 2.48
CA LEU A 27 -0.69 1.56 3.80
C LEU A 27 -1.34 2.38 4.91
N THR A 28 -1.31 3.71 4.84
CA THR A 28 -1.97 4.58 5.83
C THR A 28 -3.48 4.35 5.84
N LEU A 29 -4.12 4.27 4.69
CA LEU A 29 -5.57 4.02 4.62
C LEU A 29 -5.94 2.65 5.21
N LEU A 30 -5.13 1.62 4.91
CA LEU A 30 -5.35 0.28 5.46
C LEU A 30 -5.12 0.25 6.98
N GLU A 31 -4.09 0.94 7.48
CA GLU A 31 -3.82 1.11 8.91
C GLU A 31 -4.96 1.83 9.62
N LEU A 32 -5.50 2.90 9.04
CA LEU A 32 -6.66 3.61 9.58
C LEU A 32 -7.91 2.72 9.64
N PHE A 33 -8.11 1.87 8.64
CA PHE A 33 -9.22 0.92 8.64
C PHE A 33 -9.04 -0.16 9.73
N MET A 34 -7.85 -0.75 9.82
CA MET A 34 -7.56 -1.87 10.74
C MET A 34 -7.34 -1.42 12.19
N GLY A 35 -6.99 -0.16 12.41
CA GLY A 35 -6.59 0.39 13.71
C GLY A 35 -5.17 -0.01 14.14
N HIS A 36 -4.43 -0.71 13.29
CA HIS A 36 -3.03 -1.09 13.51
C HIS A 36 -2.30 -1.28 12.17
N PHE A 37 -0.96 -1.29 12.21
CA PHE A 37 -0.14 -1.48 11.03
C PHE A 37 -0.41 -2.85 10.35
N PRO A 38 -0.60 -2.91 9.02
CA PRO A 38 -1.19 -4.08 8.35
C PRO A 38 -0.24 -5.28 8.19
N PHE A 39 1.07 -5.06 8.24
CA PHE A 39 2.08 -6.13 8.09
C PHE A 39 2.55 -6.73 9.41
N LEU A 40 2.07 -6.24 10.55
CA LEU A 40 2.51 -6.69 11.86
C LEU A 40 1.32 -7.03 12.74
N PRO A 41 1.43 -8.07 13.58
CA PRO A 41 0.47 -8.34 14.62
C PRO A 41 0.19 -7.13 15.52
N PRO A 42 -1.06 -6.93 15.99
CA PRO A 42 -1.38 -5.88 16.94
C PRO A 42 -0.46 -5.89 18.16
N GLY A 43 0.09 -4.72 18.51
CA GLY A 43 0.99 -4.56 19.66
C GLY A 43 2.46 -4.94 19.42
N GLN A 44 2.80 -5.50 18.25
CA GLN A 44 4.18 -5.81 17.92
C GLN A 44 4.90 -4.57 17.38
N ARG A 45 6.08 -4.26 17.95
CA ARG A 45 6.97 -3.22 17.40
C ARG A 45 7.78 -3.82 16.25
N PRO A 46 7.78 -3.20 15.05
CA PRO A 46 8.65 -3.65 13.97
C PRO A 46 10.11 -3.51 14.37
N ASN A 47 10.89 -4.56 14.16
CA ASN A 47 12.31 -4.38 13.91
C ASN A 47 12.53 -4.21 12.40
N TRP A 48 13.68 -3.65 12.01
CA TRP A 48 13.95 -3.29 10.62
C TRP A 48 13.88 -4.50 9.67
N SER A 49 14.44 -5.64 10.07
CA SER A 49 14.50 -6.85 9.25
C SER A 49 13.13 -7.51 9.07
N SER A 50 12.30 -7.55 10.12
CA SER A 50 10.95 -8.10 10.03
C SER A 50 10.06 -7.25 9.13
N LEU A 51 10.18 -5.92 9.22
CA LEU A 51 9.45 -4.98 8.38
C LEU A 51 9.84 -5.12 6.91
N MET A 52 11.15 -5.15 6.63
CA MET A 52 11.67 -5.33 5.27
C MET A 52 11.23 -6.66 4.66
N CYS A 53 11.30 -7.75 5.43
CA CYS A 53 10.86 -9.07 4.98
C CYS A 53 9.36 -9.09 4.67
N ALA A 54 8.53 -8.53 5.55
CA ALA A 54 7.08 -8.47 5.34
C ALA A 54 6.70 -7.65 4.09
N ILE A 55 7.36 -6.52 3.86
CA ILE A 55 7.06 -5.63 2.72
C ILE A 55 7.52 -6.24 1.39
N CYS A 56 8.74 -6.77 1.32
CA CYS A 56 9.32 -7.23 0.05
C CYS A 56 8.90 -8.66 -0.28
N PHE A 57 8.88 -9.55 0.70
CA PHE A 57 8.70 -10.99 0.50
C PHE A 57 7.38 -11.53 1.04
N GLY A 58 6.76 -10.84 2.00
CA GLY A 58 5.47 -11.22 2.54
C GLY A 58 4.32 -11.11 1.54
N ASP A 59 3.23 -11.79 1.83
CA ASP A 59 1.98 -11.63 1.09
C ASP A 59 1.42 -10.22 1.30
N PRO A 60 0.61 -9.71 0.35
CA PRO A 60 -0.15 -8.49 0.57
C PRO A 60 -0.97 -8.61 1.86
N PRO A 61 -1.08 -7.54 2.65
CA PRO A 61 -1.85 -7.59 3.88
C PRO A 61 -3.31 -7.95 3.55
N PRO A 62 -3.94 -8.86 4.30
CA PRO A 62 -5.30 -9.29 4.01
C PRO A 62 -6.24 -8.10 4.13
N LEU A 63 -7.09 -7.92 3.13
CA LEU A 63 -8.10 -6.87 3.16
C LEU A 63 -9.16 -7.23 4.21
N PRO A 64 -9.43 -6.35 5.18
CA PRO A 64 -10.26 -6.68 6.33
C PRO A 64 -11.72 -6.93 5.96
N GLU A 65 -12.36 -7.85 6.70
CA GLU A 65 -13.79 -8.13 6.61
C GLU A 65 -14.60 -6.84 6.86
N GLY A 66 -15.68 -6.64 6.09
CA GLY A 66 -16.52 -5.44 6.22
C GLY A 66 -16.06 -4.20 5.43
N SER A 67 -14.89 -4.23 4.78
CA SER A 67 -14.53 -3.18 3.80
C SER A 67 -15.45 -3.21 2.56
N SER A 68 -15.63 -2.08 1.90
CA SER A 68 -16.36 -2.02 0.62
C SER A 68 -15.50 -2.56 -0.54
N GLU A 69 -16.13 -3.02 -1.61
CA GLU A 69 -15.42 -3.47 -2.81
C GLU A 69 -14.58 -2.33 -3.42
N GLU A 70 -15.09 -1.10 -3.39
CA GLU A 70 -14.36 0.07 -3.89
C GLU A 70 -13.12 0.38 -3.06
N PHE A 71 -13.19 0.22 -1.73
CA PHE A 71 -12.01 0.39 -0.87
C PHE A 71 -10.95 -0.66 -1.20
N ARG A 72 -11.36 -1.93 -1.30
CA ARG A 72 -10.47 -3.04 -1.67
C ARG A 72 -9.75 -2.77 -2.99
N SER A 73 -10.51 -2.43 -4.03
CA SER A 73 -9.97 -2.11 -5.35
C SER A 73 -9.03 -0.90 -5.32
N PHE A 74 -9.34 0.14 -4.54
CA PHE A 74 -8.46 1.30 -4.38
C PHE A 74 -7.12 0.93 -3.73
N ILE A 75 -7.15 0.11 -2.67
CA ILE A 75 -5.93 -0.36 -1.98
C ILE A 75 -5.08 -1.23 -2.92
N GLU A 76 -5.69 -2.08 -3.75
CA GLU A 76 -4.98 -2.89 -4.74
C GLU A 76 -4.27 -2.02 -5.79
N CYS A 77 -4.86 -0.90 -6.21
CA CYS A 77 -4.20 0.06 -7.10
C CYS A 77 -2.98 0.75 -6.44
N CYS A 78 -2.99 0.89 -5.11
CA CYS A 78 -1.92 1.53 -4.35
C CYS A 78 -0.78 0.56 -3.99
N LEU A 79 -1.12 -0.66 -3.56
CA LEU A 79 -0.19 -1.61 -2.92
C LEU A 79 0.34 -2.67 -3.89
N GLN A 80 0.88 -2.23 -5.04
CA GLN A 80 1.62 -3.09 -5.94
C GLN A 80 3.11 -3.12 -5.57
N LYS A 81 3.71 -4.32 -5.50
CA LYS A 81 5.15 -4.43 -5.20
C LYS A 81 6.01 -3.74 -6.25
N ASP A 82 5.72 -4.01 -7.52
CA ASP A 82 6.28 -3.27 -8.65
C ASP A 82 5.68 -1.86 -8.68
N SER A 83 6.54 -0.86 -8.47
CA SER A 83 6.15 0.55 -8.45
C SER A 83 5.55 1.04 -9.76
N SER A 84 5.94 0.48 -10.90
CA SER A 84 5.41 0.85 -12.22
C SER A 84 3.95 0.42 -12.44
N ARG A 85 3.47 -0.53 -11.63
CA ARG A 85 2.10 -1.04 -11.69
C ARG A 85 1.14 -0.28 -10.77
N ARG A 86 1.66 0.60 -9.91
CA ARG A 86 0.84 1.44 -9.04
C ARG A 86 0.16 2.50 -9.89
N TRP A 87 -1.08 2.82 -9.55
CA TRP A 87 -1.75 3.96 -10.16
C TRP A 87 -1.12 5.27 -9.70
N THR A 88 -1.07 6.25 -10.59
CA THR A 88 -0.68 7.62 -10.25
C THR A 88 -1.76 8.30 -9.39
N ALA A 89 -1.38 9.34 -8.64
CA ALA A 89 -2.34 10.14 -7.89
C ALA A 89 -3.50 10.68 -8.77
N ALA A 90 -3.21 11.10 -10.00
CA ALA A 90 -4.23 11.56 -10.95
C ALA A 90 -5.22 10.45 -11.33
N GLN A 91 -4.75 9.21 -11.54
CA GLN A 91 -5.63 8.07 -11.78
C GLN A 91 -6.46 7.72 -10.54
N LEU A 92 -5.85 7.74 -9.35
CA LEU A 92 -6.53 7.48 -8.08
C LEU A 92 -7.65 8.49 -7.78
N LEU A 93 -7.47 9.76 -8.13
CA LEU A 93 -8.52 10.79 -8.02
C LEU A 93 -9.76 10.47 -8.86
N SER A 94 -9.61 9.67 -9.92
CA SER A 94 -10.71 9.22 -10.77
C SER A 94 -11.31 7.88 -10.32
N HIS A 95 -10.81 7.28 -9.24
CA HIS A 95 -11.27 5.98 -8.76
C HIS A 95 -12.65 6.09 -8.06
N PRO A 96 -13.57 5.13 -8.22
CA PRO A 96 -14.90 5.15 -7.60
C PRO A 96 -14.89 5.37 -6.08
N PHE A 97 -13.89 4.85 -5.38
CA PHE A 97 -13.71 5.06 -3.93
C PHE A 97 -13.63 6.55 -3.56
N VAL A 98 -12.91 7.35 -4.35
CA VAL A 98 -12.76 8.80 -4.12
C VAL A 98 -13.98 9.55 -4.62
N LEU A 99 -14.45 9.24 -5.83
CA LEU A 99 -15.57 9.94 -6.45
C LEU A 99 -16.88 9.82 -5.68
N LYS A 100 -17.12 8.69 -4.99
CA LYS A 100 -18.32 8.49 -4.15
C LYS A 100 -18.24 9.22 -2.79
N ALA A 101 -17.04 9.58 -2.35
CA ALA A 101 -16.83 10.25 -1.07
C ALA A 101 -16.91 11.78 -1.17
N VAL A 102 -16.70 12.34 -2.36
CA VAL A 102 -16.85 13.77 -2.62
C VAL A 102 -18.31 14.03 -3.01
N VAL A 103 -19.13 14.33 -2.01
CA VAL A 103 -20.51 14.85 -2.17
C VAL A 103 -20.60 16.20 -1.49
#